data_AF-A0A1Y2HCH9-F1
#
_entry.id   AF-A0A1Y2HCH9-F1
#
_cell.length_a   1.000
_cell.length_b   1.000
_cell.length_c   1.000
_cell.angle_alpha   90.00
_cell.angle_beta   90.00
_cell.angle_gamma   90.00
#
_symmetry.space_group_name_H-M   'P 1'
#
loop_
_entity.id
_entity.type
_entity.pdbx_description
1 polymer ?
#
loop_
_entity_poly.entity_id
_entity_poly.type
_entity_poly.pdbx_seq_one_letter_code
_entity_poly.pdbx_strand_id
1 'polypeptide(L)'
;MTSSNSQPGTSAADSALIVALDEYQQMLDLLAVAAKQLQSAQFDLAQARMAVGPRLSPISYDYRMRARVHVKSDASEAGLVIVSGPPPASFSTGAAAGEMDPAEAEAEAEVKAAVGTKDPLYWYGALPNPRLRAAQSGFSNVLESLVAAASSKARLSVALQASSSAKSP
;
A
#
# COMPACT_ATOMS: atom_id res chain seq x y z
N MET A 1 54.51 28.95 0.35
CA MET A 1 53.36 28.96 1.29
C MET A 1 52.09 28.78 0.48
N THR A 2 51.71 27.54 0.20
CA THR A 2 50.45 27.21 -0.47
C THR A 2 49.70 26.27 0.47
N SER A 3 48.90 26.86 1.35
CA SER A 3 48.03 26.11 2.25
C SER A 3 46.92 25.46 1.42
N SER A 4 47.06 24.16 1.17
CA SER A 4 45.98 23.31 0.66
C SER A 4 44.92 23.18 1.75
N ASN A 5 43.87 24.00 1.64
CA ASN A 5 42.68 23.90 2.46
C ASN A 5 41.91 22.63 2.03
N SER A 6 42.23 21.48 2.63
CA SER A 6 41.44 20.26 2.42
C SER A 6 40.14 20.42 3.19
N GLN A 7 39.04 20.65 2.51
CA GLN A 7 37.73 20.50 3.15
C GLN A 7 37.63 19.10 3.76
N PRO A 8 37.03 18.95 4.97
CA PRO A 8 36.74 17.64 5.52
C PRO A 8 35.64 17.02 4.65
N GLY A 9 36.05 16.16 3.71
CA GLY A 9 35.13 15.31 2.98
C GLY A 9 34.43 14.41 3.99
N THR A 10 33.14 14.64 4.20
CA THR A 10 32.27 13.69 4.91
C THR A 10 32.47 12.33 4.26
N SER A 11 32.85 11.33 5.05
CA SER A 11 33.10 10.00 4.50
C SER A 11 31.80 9.47 3.85
N ALA A 12 31.91 8.61 2.83
CA ALA A 12 30.74 8.00 2.20
C ALA A 12 29.86 7.22 3.20
N ALA A 13 30.44 6.79 4.33
CA ALA A 13 29.70 6.18 5.43
C ALA A 13 28.87 7.20 6.23
N ASP A 14 29.41 8.39 6.48
CA ASP A 14 28.70 9.45 7.21
C ASP A 14 27.50 9.97 6.40
N SER A 15 27.65 10.12 5.08
CA SER A 15 26.53 10.51 4.21
C SER A 15 25.43 9.44 4.17
N ALA A 16 25.79 8.16 4.09
CA ALA A 16 24.82 7.06 4.15
C ALA A 16 24.07 7.01 5.49
N LEU A 17 24.76 7.29 6.61
CA LEU A 17 24.14 7.36 7.93
C LEU A 17 23.13 8.50 8.04
N ILE A 18 23.48 9.68 7.52
CA ILE A 18 22.56 10.84 7.51
C ILE A 18 21.29 10.51 6.74
N VAL A 19 21.41 9.87 5.57
CA VAL A 19 20.26 9.41 4.77
C VAL A 19 19.42 8.38 5.55
N ALA A 20 20.06 7.43 6.23
CA ALA A 20 19.35 6.42 7.02
C ALA A 20 18.53 7.04 8.19
N LEU A 21 19.08 8.07 8.85
CA LEU A 21 18.38 8.79 9.92
C LEU A 21 17.19 9.61 9.39
N ASP A 22 17.34 10.23 8.22
CA ASP A 22 16.26 10.99 7.58
C ASP A 22 15.09 10.06 7.18
N GLU A 23 15.39 8.91 6.56
CA GLU A 23 14.37 7.91 6.21
C GLU A 23 13.69 7.32 7.46
N TYR A 24 14.43 7.15 8.57
CA TYR A 24 13.85 6.70 9.84
C TYR A 24 12.87 7.74 10.41
N GLN A 25 13.25 9.01 10.42
CA GLN A 25 12.39 10.10 10.86
C GLN A 25 11.13 10.20 9.98
N GLN A 26 11.31 10.15 8.66
CA GLN A 26 10.20 10.14 7.70
C GLN A 26 9.23 8.97 7.95
N MET A 27 9.75 7.76 8.23
CA MET A 27 8.93 6.61 8.57
C MET A 27 8.10 6.85 9.85
N LEU A 28 8.69 7.43 10.91
CA LEU A 28 7.97 7.72 12.15
C LEU A 28 6.85 8.74 11.94
N ASP A 29 7.11 9.79 11.16
CA ASP A 29 6.12 10.82 10.86
C ASP A 29 4.94 10.25 10.06
N LEU A 30 5.23 9.40 9.06
CA LEU A 30 4.19 8.70 8.29
C LEU A 30 3.36 7.75 9.15
N LEU A 31 3.98 7.03 10.09
CA LEU A 31 3.25 6.17 11.04
C LEU A 31 2.35 6.99 11.98
N ALA A 32 2.80 8.15 12.44
CA ALA A 32 2.00 9.03 13.28
C ALA A 32 0.78 9.58 12.54
N VAL A 33 0.94 9.95 11.26
CA VAL A 33 -0.17 10.36 10.39
C VAL A 33 -1.13 9.20 10.15
N ALA A 34 -0.62 8.02 9.80
CA ALA A 34 -1.44 6.83 9.58
C ALA A 34 -2.26 6.45 10.82
N ALA A 35 -1.68 6.52 12.02
CA ALA A 35 -2.38 6.23 13.27
C ALA A 35 -3.58 7.16 13.50
N LYS A 36 -3.41 8.48 13.27
CA LYS A 36 -4.50 9.47 13.40
C LYS A 36 -5.62 9.20 12.39
N GLN A 37 -5.25 8.97 11.13
CA GLN A 37 -6.22 8.69 10.07
C GLN A 37 -6.96 7.37 10.33
N LEU A 38 -6.27 6.35 10.84
CA LEU A 38 -6.86 5.07 11.19
C LEU A 38 -7.89 5.20 12.30
N GLN A 39 -7.60 5.99 13.34
CA GLN A 39 -8.55 6.27 14.41
C GLN A 39 -9.81 6.96 13.88
N SER A 40 -9.67 7.97 13.01
CA SER A 40 -10.83 8.62 12.39
C SER A 40 -11.65 7.67 11.51
N ALA A 41 -10.98 6.84 10.70
CA ALA A 41 -11.65 5.90 9.80
C ALA A 41 -12.42 4.82 10.58
N GLN A 42 -11.83 4.31 11.66
CA GLN A 42 -12.50 3.35 12.57
C GLN A 42 -13.71 3.97 13.26
N PHE A 43 -13.60 5.24 13.66
CA PHE A 43 -14.72 5.96 14.27
C PHE A 43 -15.88 6.17 13.27
N ASP A 44 -15.60 6.60 12.05
CA ASP A 44 -16.61 6.73 10.99
C ASP A 44 -17.25 5.38 10.65
N LEU A 45 -16.46 4.31 10.62
CA LEU A 45 -16.96 2.95 10.44
C LEU A 45 -17.89 2.52 11.58
N ALA A 46 -17.55 2.83 12.83
CA ALA A 46 -18.40 2.55 13.99
C ALA A 46 -19.74 3.29 13.89
N GLN A 47 -19.72 4.57 13.51
CA GLN A 47 -20.95 5.34 13.26
C GLN A 47 -21.79 4.76 12.13
N ALA A 48 -21.15 4.36 11.03
CA ALA A 48 -21.83 3.70 9.92
C ALA A 48 -22.49 2.39 10.38
N ARG A 49 -21.80 1.60 11.22
CA ARG A 49 -22.36 0.35 11.79
C ARG A 49 -23.55 0.61 12.70
N MET A 50 -23.54 1.68 13.49
CA MET A 50 -24.70 2.05 14.31
C MET A 50 -25.92 2.40 13.46
N ALA A 51 -25.73 3.08 12.32
CA ALA A 51 -26.82 3.48 11.43
C ALA A 51 -27.34 2.33 10.55
N VAL A 52 -26.44 1.47 10.03
CA VAL A 52 -26.78 0.38 9.09
C VAL A 52 -27.14 -0.91 9.81
N GLY A 53 -26.67 -1.09 11.05
CA GLY A 53 -26.92 -2.26 11.88
C GLY A 53 -26.17 -3.51 11.40
N PRO A 54 -26.71 -4.72 11.65
CA PRO A 54 -26.00 -6.00 11.43
C PRO A 54 -25.71 -6.31 9.95
N ARG A 55 -26.27 -5.52 9.01
CA ARG A 55 -25.97 -5.61 7.58
C ARG A 55 -24.54 -5.22 7.22
N LEU A 56 -23.84 -4.51 8.10
CA LEU A 56 -22.43 -4.16 7.94
C LEU A 56 -21.59 -5.07 8.86
N SER A 57 -21.52 -6.34 8.49
CA SER A 57 -20.76 -7.38 9.20
C SER A 57 -19.87 -8.21 8.26
N PRO A 58 -18.89 -8.97 8.78
CA PRO A 58 -18.01 -9.80 7.97
C PRO A 58 -18.71 -10.83 7.09
N ILE A 59 -19.89 -11.31 7.50
CA ILE A 59 -20.67 -12.29 6.72
C ILE A 59 -21.51 -11.66 5.61
N SER A 60 -21.57 -10.33 5.57
CA SER A 60 -22.37 -9.56 4.59
C SER A 60 -21.56 -9.10 3.38
N TYR A 61 -20.27 -9.47 3.30
CA TYR A 61 -19.46 -9.24 2.11
C TYR A 61 -19.90 -10.19 0.99
N ASP A 62 -20.06 -9.66 -0.22
CA ASP A 62 -20.30 -10.47 -1.42
C ASP A 62 -19.06 -11.34 -1.72
N TYR A 63 -19.26 -12.60 -2.07
CA TYR A 63 -18.19 -13.53 -2.49
C TYR A 63 -17.46 -13.06 -3.75
N ARG A 64 -18.07 -12.14 -4.51
CA ARG A 64 -17.45 -11.48 -5.67
C ARG A 64 -16.50 -10.34 -5.28
N MET A 65 -16.39 -9.99 -4.00
CA MET A 65 -15.47 -8.97 -3.53
C MET A 65 -14.02 -9.40 -3.79
N ARG A 66 -13.30 -8.57 -4.54
CA ARG A 66 -11.87 -8.73 -4.82
C ARG A 66 -11.10 -7.52 -4.34
N ALA A 67 -9.84 -7.73 -3.95
CA ALA A 67 -8.91 -6.64 -3.68
C ALA A 67 -8.81 -5.74 -4.93
N ARG A 68 -8.89 -4.43 -4.72
CA ARG A 68 -8.81 -3.41 -5.78
C ARG A 68 -7.44 -2.73 -5.83
N VAL A 69 -6.77 -2.73 -4.68
CA VAL A 69 -5.52 -2.05 -4.48
C VAL A 69 -4.44 -3.11 -4.42
N HIS A 70 -3.47 -2.99 -5.31
CA HIS A 70 -2.29 -3.84 -5.35
C HIS A 70 -1.06 -2.99 -5.05
N VAL A 71 -0.07 -3.59 -4.40
CA VAL A 71 1.22 -2.95 -4.15
C VAL A 71 2.27 -3.68 -4.98
N LYS A 72 3.02 -2.94 -5.79
CA LYS A 72 4.16 -3.47 -6.53
C LYS A 72 5.43 -2.83 -6.00
N SER A 73 6.50 -3.61 -5.91
CA SER A 73 7.84 -3.09 -5.65
C SER A 73 8.43 -2.54 -6.94
N ASP A 74 8.83 -1.28 -6.95
CA ASP A 74 9.71 -0.75 -7.98
C ASP A 74 11.16 -1.09 -7.60
N ALA A 75 11.82 -1.90 -8.43
CA ALA A 75 13.18 -2.34 -8.22
C ALA A 75 14.20 -1.20 -8.35
N SER A 76 13.84 -0.09 -9.00
CA SER A 76 14.77 1.01 -9.29
C SER A 76 15.04 1.93 -8.10
N GLU A 77 14.09 2.05 -7.15
CA GLU A 77 14.17 3.04 -6.06
C GLU A 77 13.86 2.47 -4.66
N ALA A 78 13.74 1.14 -4.54
CA ALA A 78 13.21 0.49 -3.32
C ALA A 78 11.87 1.09 -2.85
N GLY A 79 11.09 1.61 -3.80
CA GLY A 79 9.78 2.22 -3.57
C GLY A 79 8.67 1.19 -3.74
N LEU A 80 7.65 1.27 -2.90
CA LEU A 80 6.39 0.55 -3.08
C LEU A 80 5.39 1.49 -3.73
N VAL A 81 4.80 1.06 -4.85
CA VAL A 81 3.82 1.85 -5.58
C VAL A 81 2.46 1.17 -5.51
N ILE A 82 1.45 1.98 -5.20
CA ILE A 82 0.05 1.56 -5.23
C ILE A 82 -0.41 1.52 -6.70
N VAL A 83 -0.78 0.33 -7.15
CA VAL A 83 -1.36 0.10 -8.47
C VAL A 83 -2.83 -0.22 -8.28
N SER A 84 -3.69 0.70 -8.70
CA SER A 84 -5.13 0.48 -8.82
C SER A 84 -5.40 -0.17 -10.16
N GLY A 85 -5.93 -1.39 -10.15
CA GLY A 85 -6.18 -2.16 -11.37
C GLY A 85 -6.66 -3.58 -11.08
N PRO A 86 -7.18 -4.31 -12.08
CA PRO A 86 -7.54 -5.71 -11.92
C PRO A 86 -6.33 -6.51 -11.43
N PRO A 87 -6.53 -7.53 -10.57
CA PRO A 87 -5.43 -8.30 -10.01
C PRO A 87 -4.59 -8.89 -11.14
N PRO A 88 -3.24 -8.78 -11.08
CA PRO A 88 -2.42 -9.53 -12.01
C PRO A 88 -2.69 -11.03 -11.78
N ALA A 89 -2.74 -11.80 -12.86
CA ALA A 89 -3.09 -13.23 -12.86
C ALA A 89 -2.31 -14.06 -11.82
N SER A 90 -1.16 -13.56 -11.37
CA SER A 90 -0.25 -14.13 -10.38
C SER A 90 -0.79 -14.21 -8.93
N PHE A 91 -1.91 -13.55 -8.59
CA PHE A 91 -2.52 -13.62 -7.23
C PHE A 91 -3.76 -14.53 -7.14
N SER A 92 -4.06 -15.31 -8.19
CA SER A 92 -5.13 -16.31 -8.15
C SER A 92 -4.67 -17.55 -7.37
N THR A 93 -4.56 -17.43 -6.05
CA THR A 93 -4.34 -18.60 -5.19
C THR A 93 -5.64 -19.39 -5.09
N GLY A 94 -5.75 -20.42 -5.94
CA GLY A 94 -6.47 -21.67 -5.69
C GLY A 94 -8.01 -21.65 -5.72
N ALA A 95 -8.60 -21.91 -6.90
CA ALA A 95 -9.76 -22.79 -7.06
C ALA A 95 -10.15 -22.91 -8.55
N ALA A 96 -9.37 -23.66 -9.33
CA ALA A 96 -9.79 -24.44 -10.50
C ALA A 96 -8.55 -24.85 -11.30
N ALA A 97 -7.80 -25.83 -10.80
CA ALA A 97 -6.99 -26.67 -11.68
C ALA A 97 -7.95 -27.65 -12.36
N GLY A 98 -8.68 -27.17 -13.36
CA GLY A 98 -9.32 -27.97 -14.38
C GLY A 98 -8.67 -27.57 -15.69
N GLU A 99 -8.03 -28.52 -16.36
CA GLU A 99 -7.42 -28.34 -17.68
C GLU A 99 -8.46 -27.73 -18.63
N MET A 100 -8.28 -26.46 -18.99
CA MET A 100 -9.14 -25.75 -19.93
C MET A 100 -8.24 -25.06 -20.96
N ASP A 101 -8.63 -25.25 -22.22
CA ASP A 101 -7.90 -24.90 -23.45
C ASP A 101 -7.44 -23.42 -23.45
N PRO A 102 -6.20 -23.09 -23.87
CA PRO A 102 -5.66 -21.72 -23.84
C PRO A 102 -6.48 -20.68 -24.62
N ALA A 103 -7.40 -21.09 -25.50
CA ALA A 103 -8.27 -20.18 -26.25
C ALA A 103 -9.52 -19.73 -25.45
N GLU A 104 -10.01 -20.49 -24.47
CA GLU A 104 -11.18 -20.12 -23.65
C GLU A 104 -10.79 -19.24 -22.45
N ALA A 105 -9.53 -19.28 -22.02
CA ALA A 105 -9.01 -18.44 -20.94
C ALA A 105 -8.96 -16.94 -21.32
N GLU A 106 -8.74 -16.61 -22.60
CA GLU A 106 -8.72 -15.23 -23.09
C GLU A 106 -10.13 -14.63 -23.18
N ALA A 107 -11.13 -15.43 -23.57
CA ALA A 107 -12.52 -15.01 -23.66
C ALA A 107 -13.15 -14.77 -22.26
N GLU A 108 -12.80 -15.57 -21.25
CA GLU A 108 -13.26 -15.33 -19.87
C GLU A 108 -12.60 -14.12 -19.20
N ALA A 109 -11.37 -13.78 -19.58
CA ALA A 109 -10.66 -12.61 -19.07
C ALA A 109 -11.30 -11.30 -19.55
N GLU A 110 -11.76 -11.26 -20.81
CA GLU A 110 -12.46 -10.11 -21.37
C GLU A 110 -13.87 -9.92 -20.78
N VAL A 111 -14.61 -11.00 -20.52
CA VAL A 111 -15.95 -10.91 -19.91
C VAL A 111 -15.87 -10.49 -18.43
N LYS A 112 -14.83 -10.91 -17.68
CA LYS A 112 -14.60 -10.47 -16.29
C LYS A 112 -14.08 -9.03 -16.18
N ALA A 113 -13.41 -8.51 -17.22
CA ALA A 113 -13.04 -7.10 -17.30
C ALA A 113 -14.24 -6.17 -17.60
N ALA A 114 -15.27 -6.68 -18.27
CA ALA A 114 -16.47 -5.93 -18.66
C ALA A 114 -17.53 -5.78 -17.54
N VAL A 115 -17.45 -6.56 -16.46
CA VAL A 115 -18.24 -6.29 -15.24
C VAL A 115 -17.56 -5.14 -14.51
N GLY A 116 -17.83 -3.92 -14.99
CA GLY A 116 -17.33 -2.68 -14.42
C GLY A 116 -17.38 -2.76 -12.90
N THR A 117 -16.21 -2.69 -12.28
CA THR A 117 -15.98 -2.91 -10.85
C THR A 117 -16.77 -1.88 -10.04
N LYS A 118 -18.06 -2.14 -9.85
CA LYS A 118 -18.96 -1.31 -9.04
C LYS A 118 -18.40 -1.24 -7.64
N ASP A 119 -18.18 -0.02 -7.16
CA ASP A 119 -17.68 0.26 -5.82
C ASP A 119 -18.40 -0.62 -4.79
N PRO A 120 -17.67 -1.43 -3.98
CA PRO A 120 -18.27 -2.39 -3.05
C PRO A 120 -19.28 -1.77 -2.09
N LEU A 121 -19.23 -0.44 -1.89
CA LEU A 121 -20.20 0.25 -1.05
C LEU A 121 -21.64 0.16 -1.56
N TYR A 122 -21.84 0.02 -2.87
CA TYR A 122 -23.19 -0.13 -3.44
C TYR A 122 -23.84 -1.47 -3.12
N TRP A 123 -23.10 -2.44 -2.57
CA TRP A 123 -23.69 -3.68 -2.07
C TRP A 123 -24.52 -3.49 -0.80
N TYR A 124 -24.30 -2.39 -0.07
CA TYR A 124 -25.05 -2.07 1.15
C TYR A 124 -26.30 -1.21 0.90
N GLY A 125 -26.56 -0.84 -0.36
CA GLY A 125 -27.74 -0.07 -0.76
C GLY A 125 -27.49 0.81 -1.98
N ALA A 126 -28.58 1.30 -2.58
CA ALA A 126 -28.52 2.19 -3.75
C ALA A 126 -27.78 3.51 -3.46
N LEU A 127 -27.85 3.98 -2.20
CA LEU A 127 -27.15 5.17 -1.70
C LEU A 127 -26.29 4.74 -0.50
N PRO A 128 -24.96 4.69 -0.65
CA PRO A 128 -24.06 4.39 0.45
C PRO A 128 -24.18 5.43 1.56
N ASN A 129 -24.16 4.97 2.82
CA ASN A 129 -24.13 5.86 3.98
C ASN A 129 -22.91 6.81 3.87
N PRO A 130 -23.07 8.13 4.08
CA PRO A 130 -21.97 9.08 3.98
C PRO A 130 -20.80 8.75 4.92
N ARG A 131 -21.07 8.21 6.11
CA ARG A 131 -20.02 7.76 7.05
C ARG A 131 -19.27 6.53 6.56
N LEU A 132 -19.95 5.65 5.82
CA LEU A 132 -19.30 4.49 5.20
C LEU A 132 -18.34 4.91 4.08
N ARG A 133 -18.74 5.92 3.28
CA ARG A 133 -17.84 6.55 2.28
C ARG A 133 -16.66 7.24 2.95
N ALA A 134 -16.90 7.99 4.02
CA ALA A 134 -15.83 8.62 4.79
C ALA A 134 -14.83 7.58 5.31
N ALA A 135 -15.33 6.49 5.92
CA ALA A 135 -14.49 5.39 6.39
C ALA A 135 -13.66 4.76 5.26
N GLN A 136 -14.27 4.47 4.10
CA GLN A 136 -13.56 3.93 2.93
C GLN A 136 -12.41 4.86 2.48
N SER A 137 -12.68 6.16 2.35
CA SER A 137 -11.65 7.14 1.99
C SER A 137 -10.56 7.24 3.05
N GLY A 138 -10.92 7.22 4.33
CA GLY A 138 -9.97 7.21 5.44
C GLY A 138 -9.05 5.99 5.43
N PHE A 139 -9.60 4.79 5.22
CA PHE A 139 -8.78 3.58 5.09
C PHE A 139 -7.88 3.59 3.85
N SER A 140 -8.32 4.20 2.75
CA SER A 140 -7.50 4.34 1.54
C SER A 140 -6.28 5.24 1.80
N ASN A 141 -6.49 6.38 2.47
CA ASN A 141 -5.41 7.31 2.84
C ASN A 141 -4.44 6.68 3.86
N VAL A 142 -4.95 5.88 4.80
CA VAL A 142 -4.11 5.11 5.74
C VAL A 142 -3.22 4.13 4.97
N LEU A 143 -3.79 3.42 3.99
CA LEU A 143 -3.05 2.47 3.18
C LEU A 143 -1.95 3.17 2.37
N GLU A 144 -2.23 4.33 1.78
CA GLU A 144 -1.23 5.18 1.13
C GLU A 144 -0.08 5.56 2.08
N SER A 145 -0.42 6.01 3.29
CA SER A 145 0.56 6.38 4.32
C SER A 145 1.41 5.18 4.76
N LEU A 146 0.81 4.00 4.89
CA LEU A 146 1.51 2.76 5.26
C LEU A 146 2.43 2.27 4.15
N VAL A 147 2.01 2.37 2.88
CA VAL A 147 2.87 2.02 1.73
C VAL A 147 4.06 2.97 1.63
N ALA A 148 3.84 4.26 1.86
CA ALA A 148 4.92 5.24 1.96
C ALA A 148 5.89 4.89 3.11
N ALA A 149 5.37 4.58 4.30
CA ALA A 149 6.20 4.19 5.44
C ALA A 149 7.00 2.90 5.17
N ALA A 150 6.38 1.92 4.50
CA ALA A 150 7.04 0.69 4.10
C ALA A 150 8.15 0.95 3.05
N SER A 151 7.96 1.93 2.17
CA SER A 151 8.98 2.37 1.20
C SER A 151 10.17 3.02 1.92
N SER A 152 9.92 3.94 2.85
CA SER A 152 11.00 4.53 3.68
C SER A 152 11.75 3.47 4.47
N LYS A 153 11.05 2.46 5.01
CA LYS A 153 11.69 1.31 5.68
C LYS A 153 12.58 0.51 4.73
N ALA A 154 12.14 0.28 3.49
CA ALA A 154 12.94 -0.41 2.48
C ALA A 154 14.21 0.38 2.15
N ARG A 155 14.09 1.71 1.91
CA ARG A 155 15.24 2.60 1.66
C ARG A 155 16.20 2.66 2.85
N LEU A 156 15.68 2.72 4.07
CA LEU A 156 16.50 2.64 5.30
C LEU A 156 17.33 1.34 5.33
N SER A 157 16.73 0.20 4.98
CA SER A 157 17.46 -1.07 4.97
C SER A 157 18.62 -1.07 3.96
N VAL A 158 18.43 -0.44 2.80
CA VAL A 158 19.46 -0.27 1.76
C VAL A 158 20.56 0.68 2.24
N ALA A 159 20.21 1.81 2.86
CA ALA A 159 21.17 2.78 3.39
C ALA A 159 22.04 2.17 4.50
N LEU A 160 21.45 1.36 5.39
CA LEU A 160 22.20 0.64 6.42
C LEU A 160 23.18 -0.37 5.82
N GLN A 161 22.77 -1.13 4.80
CA GLN A 161 23.65 -2.04 4.08
C GLN A 161 24.83 -1.29 3.44
N ALA A 162 24.58 -0.16 2.76
CA ALA A 162 25.64 0.66 2.16
C ALA A 162 26.64 1.19 3.20
N SER A 163 26.16 1.64 4.37
CA SER A 163 27.03 2.10 5.46
C SER A 163 27.90 0.98 6.05
N SER A 164 27.40 -0.27 6.05
CA SER A 164 28.14 -1.44 6.54
C SER A 164 29.21 -1.91 5.55
N SER A 165 28.95 -1.82 4.24
CA SER A 165 29.91 -2.19 3.20
C SER A 165 31.08 -1.20 3.10
N ALA A 166 30.85 0.08 3.34
CA ALA A 166 31.89 1.12 3.29
C ALA A 166 32.89 1.04 4.45
N LYS A 167 32.63 0.20 5.47
CA LYS A 167 33.46 0.03 6.66
C LYS A 167 34.38 -1.20 6.58
N SER A 168 34.30 -1.99 5.51
CA SER A 168 35.22 -3.12 5.27
C SER A 168 36.41 -2.66 4.40
N PRO A 169 37.66 -2.77 4.90
CA PRO A 169 38.87 -2.35 4.18
C PRO A 169 39.29 -3.32 3.06
#